data_AF-A0A7S2PWN2-F1
#
_entry.id   AF-A0A7S2PWN2-F1
#
_cell.length_a   1.000
_cell.length_b   1.000
_cell.length_c   1.000
_cell.angle_alpha   90.00
_cell.angle_beta   90.00
_cell.angle_gamma   90.00
#
_symmetry.space_group_name_H-M   'P 1'
#
loop_
_entity.id
_entity.type
_entity.pdbx_description
1 polymer ?
#
loop_
_entity_poly.entity_id
_entity_poly.type
_entity_poly.pdbx_seq_one_letter_code
_entity_poly.pdbx_strand_id
1 'polypeptide(L)'
;MVNTRNSKRKSPPTRANNDAKKASAKRSRRNISDDEELGSDRPLILVPPREDDFNEKTWWMVDLSPVEEASLQGASALVKRCMRTYSWDEAKARKVLASYRQFIMLKKNIQDWNAKILSPCYLVDQMWHCHILDVVNYCHDMMLLCGHVVGHNPDGALDYVAKQKRDDTTRASLEEHFGSYDETIWDYSPDEASEIVNDVANQSEG
;
A
#
# COMPACT_ATOMS: atom_id res chain seq x y z
N MET A 1 -16.71 30.35 -56.22
CA MET A 1 -17.82 31.22 -55.77
C MET A 1 -18.29 30.71 -54.43
N VAL A 2 -18.19 31.57 -53.42
CA VAL A 2 -18.48 31.31 -52.00
C VAL A 2 -20.00 31.31 -51.80
N ASN A 3 -20.54 30.41 -50.97
CA ASN A 3 -21.82 30.71 -50.33
C ASN A 3 -21.93 30.11 -48.93
N THR A 4 -22.02 31.04 -47.99
CA THR A 4 -22.23 30.95 -46.55
C THR A 4 -23.64 30.50 -46.21
N ARG A 5 -23.86 29.75 -45.11
CA ARG A 5 -24.99 30.01 -44.19
C ARG A 5 -24.86 29.31 -42.84
N ASN A 6 -24.93 30.16 -41.83
CA ASN A 6 -24.92 29.95 -40.38
C ASN A 6 -26.38 29.82 -39.89
N SER A 7 -26.71 28.97 -38.91
CA SER A 7 -28.01 29.06 -38.23
C SER A 7 -28.05 28.47 -36.81
N LYS A 8 -27.88 29.39 -35.85
CA LYS A 8 -28.62 29.65 -34.59
C LYS A 8 -29.33 28.51 -33.81
N ARG A 9 -28.95 28.47 -32.52
CA ARG A 9 -29.65 27.99 -31.31
C ARG A 9 -31.13 28.36 -31.22
N LYS A 10 -31.94 27.48 -30.61
CA LYS A 10 -33.16 27.83 -29.84
C LYS A 10 -33.43 26.82 -28.71
N SER A 11 -33.74 27.35 -27.53
CA SER A 11 -34.51 26.76 -26.41
C SER A 11 -35.66 27.76 -26.10
N PRO A 12 -36.55 27.56 -25.12
CA PRO A 12 -37.44 26.45 -24.73
C PRO A 12 -38.94 26.91 -24.88
N PRO A 13 -39.97 26.31 -24.22
CA PRO A 13 -40.34 26.81 -22.89
C PRO A 13 -40.98 25.81 -21.88
N THR A 14 -41.02 26.27 -20.64
CA THR A 14 -41.59 25.78 -19.36
C THR A 14 -43.12 25.79 -19.25
N ARG A 15 -43.69 24.90 -18.41
CA ARG A 15 -44.91 25.09 -17.56
C ARG A 15 -45.02 23.91 -16.56
N ALA A 16 -44.78 24.03 -15.25
CA ALA A 16 -45.47 24.73 -14.15
C ALA A 16 -46.60 23.91 -13.48
N ASN A 17 -46.57 23.96 -12.14
CA ASN A 17 -47.60 23.67 -11.12
C ASN A 17 -47.94 22.20 -10.86
N ASN A 18 -48.41 21.78 -9.69
CA ASN A 18 -48.45 22.18 -8.26
C ASN A 18 -49.34 21.07 -7.67
N ASP A 19 -49.06 20.54 -6.47
CA ASP A 19 -50.07 20.52 -5.40
C ASP A 19 -49.64 19.76 -4.15
N ALA A 20 -50.10 20.33 -3.04
CA ALA A 20 -49.76 20.04 -1.67
C ALA A 20 -50.57 18.87 -1.07
N LYS A 21 -50.09 18.31 0.06
CA LYS A 21 -50.90 18.18 1.28
C LYS A 21 -50.07 17.79 2.51
N LYS A 22 -50.21 18.61 3.55
CA LYS A 22 -49.81 18.40 4.96
C LYS A 22 -50.69 17.34 5.63
N ALA A 23 -50.13 16.62 6.60
CA ALA A 23 -50.82 16.28 7.85
C ALA A 23 -49.80 16.01 8.98
N SER A 24 -50.16 16.45 10.18
CA SER A 24 -49.32 16.66 11.36
C SER A 24 -49.52 15.58 12.44
N ALA A 25 -48.59 15.59 13.39
CA ALA A 25 -48.34 14.68 14.51
C ALA A 25 -49.51 14.30 15.44
N LYS A 26 -49.35 13.16 16.15
CA LYS A 26 -49.49 13.09 17.63
C LYS A 26 -48.92 11.80 18.26
N ARG A 27 -47.79 12.00 18.94
CA ARG A 27 -47.24 11.40 20.18
C ARG A 27 -48.06 10.32 20.91
N SER A 28 -47.41 9.19 21.22
CA SER A 28 -47.74 8.34 22.38
C SER A 28 -46.45 8.03 23.15
N ARG A 29 -46.43 8.42 24.43
CA ARG A 29 -45.35 8.12 25.39
C ARG A 29 -45.61 6.74 25.99
N ARG A 30 -44.58 5.90 26.08
CA ARG A 30 -44.41 4.93 27.17
C ARG A 30 -42.91 4.80 27.46
N ASN A 31 -42.54 5.16 28.69
CA ASN A 31 -41.24 4.87 29.29
C ASN A 31 -41.24 3.39 29.71
N ILE A 32 -40.12 2.71 29.52
CA ILE A 32 -39.59 1.65 30.39
C ILE A 32 -38.09 1.59 30.09
N SER A 33 -37.31 1.80 31.15
CA SER A 33 -35.88 1.53 31.28
C SER A 33 -35.61 0.05 31.04
N ASP A 34 -34.45 -0.29 30.50
CA ASP A 34 -33.56 -1.31 31.06
C ASP A 34 -32.23 -1.26 30.30
N ASP A 35 -31.16 -1.26 31.09
CA ASP A 35 -29.76 -1.30 30.68
C ASP A 35 -29.47 -2.56 29.85
N GLU A 36 -28.88 -2.38 28.67
CA GLU A 36 -28.11 -3.44 27.99
C GLU A 36 -26.85 -2.76 27.43
N GLU A 37 -25.84 -2.68 28.29
CA GLU A 37 -24.44 -2.58 27.91
C GLU A 37 -24.12 -3.74 26.97
N LEU A 38 -24.15 -3.49 25.66
CA LEU A 38 -23.68 -4.47 24.69
C LEU A 38 -22.15 -4.51 24.77
N GLY A 39 -21.66 -5.39 25.65
CA GLY A 39 -20.26 -5.78 25.75
C GLY A 39 -19.71 -6.08 24.35
N SER A 40 -18.78 -5.22 23.93
CA SER A 40 -17.98 -5.42 22.74
C SER A 40 -16.99 -6.57 23.00
N ASP A 41 -17.51 -7.78 23.03
CA ASP A 41 -16.71 -9.01 23.07
C ASP A 41 -16.28 -9.34 21.62
N ARG A 42 -15.60 -8.37 20.98
CA ARG A 42 -14.73 -8.71 19.86
C ARG A 42 -13.52 -9.40 20.51
N PRO A 43 -13.14 -10.61 20.09
CA PRO A 43 -11.85 -11.15 20.51
C PRO A 43 -10.79 -10.18 19.98
N LEU A 44 -10.27 -9.33 20.86
CA LEU A 44 -9.00 -8.69 20.64
C LEU A 44 -8.04 -9.85 20.50
N ILE A 45 -7.50 -10.03 19.30
CA ILE A 45 -6.40 -10.96 19.07
C ILE A 45 -5.29 -10.44 20.00
N LEU A 46 -5.19 -11.06 21.18
CA LEU A 46 -4.24 -10.68 22.20
C LEU A 46 -2.92 -11.25 21.74
N VAL A 47 -2.24 -10.47 20.91
CA VAL A 47 -0.92 -10.88 20.50
C VAL A 47 0.02 -10.61 21.67
N PRO A 48 0.76 -11.63 22.14
CA PRO A 48 1.75 -11.43 23.17
C PRO A 48 2.70 -10.28 22.79
N PRO A 49 2.99 -9.36 23.73
CA PRO A 49 4.03 -8.37 23.54
C PRO A 49 5.34 -9.09 23.23
N ARG A 50 6.05 -8.68 22.18
CA ARG A 50 7.44 -9.11 21.99
C ARG A 50 8.26 -8.46 23.11
N GLU A 51 8.94 -9.27 23.92
CA GLU A 51 9.98 -8.78 24.81
C GLU A 51 11.11 -8.20 23.95
N ASP A 52 11.62 -7.03 24.36
CA ASP A 52 12.47 -6.07 23.65
C ASP A 52 11.70 -5.00 22.83
N ASP A 53 11.58 -3.81 23.43
CA ASP A 53 10.89 -2.61 22.92
C ASP A 53 11.51 -2.04 21.63
N PHE A 54 11.28 -2.70 20.49
CA PHE A 54 11.44 -2.04 19.20
C PHE A 54 10.31 -1.03 19.01
N ASN A 55 10.67 0.20 18.65
CA ASN A 55 9.71 1.25 18.28
C ASN A 55 9.77 1.50 16.77
N GLU A 56 8.89 2.37 16.28
CA GLU A 56 8.82 2.73 14.86
C GLU A 56 10.17 3.12 14.24
N LYS A 57 11.11 3.66 15.03
CA LYS A 57 12.43 4.06 14.54
C LYS A 57 13.41 2.89 14.47
N THR A 58 13.36 1.98 15.44
CA THR A 58 14.36 0.89 15.58
C THR A 58 13.96 -0.38 14.82
N TRP A 59 12.69 -0.55 14.45
CA TRP A 59 12.24 -1.73 13.69
C TRP A 59 13.02 -1.93 12.38
N TRP A 60 13.46 -0.84 11.73
CA TRP A 60 14.18 -0.89 10.46
C TRP A 60 15.64 -1.37 10.54
N MET A 61 16.14 -1.65 11.74
CA MET A 61 17.50 -2.19 11.92
C MET A 61 17.58 -3.65 11.47
N VAL A 62 18.76 -4.05 11.00
CA VAL A 62 19.01 -5.38 10.46
C VAL A 62 20.34 -5.91 11.01
N ASP A 63 20.24 -7.00 11.76
CA ASP A 63 21.38 -7.78 12.25
C ASP A 63 21.43 -9.16 11.57
N LEU A 64 22.52 -9.38 10.82
CA LEU A 64 22.78 -10.62 10.10
C LEU A 64 23.90 -11.46 10.73
N SER A 65 24.26 -11.19 11.99
CA SER A 65 25.24 -11.98 12.74
C SER A 65 24.92 -13.49 12.71
N PRO A 66 25.94 -14.39 12.65
CA PRO A 66 25.73 -15.83 12.62
C PRO A 66 25.18 -16.39 13.95
N VAL A 67 23.88 -16.74 13.90
CA VAL A 67 23.09 -17.80 14.58
C VAL A 67 23.14 -17.97 16.11
N GLU A 68 24.19 -17.63 16.86
CA GLU A 68 24.12 -17.79 18.33
C GLU A 68 23.41 -16.61 19.03
N GLU A 69 23.38 -15.44 18.39
CA GLU A 69 22.72 -14.22 18.91
C GLU A 69 21.93 -13.49 17.82
N ALA A 70 21.56 -14.19 16.74
CA ALA A 70 20.84 -13.60 15.62
C ALA A 70 19.49 -13.06 16.07
N SER A 71 19.40 -11.75 16.27
CA SER A 71 18.15 -11.09 16.62
C SER A 71 17.09 -11.39 15.56
N LEU A 72 15.98 -12.01 15.99
CA LEU A 72 14.75 -12.17 15.21
C LEU A 72 13.90 -10.88 15.22
N GLN A 73 14.48 -9.79 15.69
CA GLN A 73 13.80 -8.52 15.92
C GLN A 73 14.09 -7.55 14.76
N GLY A 74 13.20 -6.56 14.65
CA GLY A 74 13.18 -5.62 13.53
C GLY A 74 13.07 -6.33 12.17
N ALA A 75 13.65 -5.73 11.15
CA ALA A 75 13.60 -6.20 9.78
C ALA A 75 14.54 -7.39 9.49
N SER A 76 15.33 -7.84 10.46
CA SER A 76 16.34 -8.91 10.28
C SER A 76 15.75 -10.19 9.72
N ALA A 77 14.63 -10.66 10.28
CA ALA A 77 13.96 -11.88 9.83
C ALA A 77 13.41 -11.73 8.39
N LEU A 78 12.85 -10.56 8.07
CA LEU A 78 12.33 -10.23 6.74
C LEU A 78 13.47 -10.20 5.70
N VAL A 79 14.58 -9.52 6.00
CA VAL A 79 15.75 -9.47 5.12
C VAL A 79 16.31 -10.85 4.86
N LYS A 80 16.54 -11.65 5.92
CA LYS A 80 17.01 -13.03 5.79
C LYS A 80 16.08 -13.88 4.93
N ARG A 81 14.76 -13.67 5.03
CA ARG A 81 13.76 -14.34 4.19
C ARG A 81 13.90 -13.94 2.72
N CYS A 82 13.94 -12.64 2.41
CA CYS A 82 14.11 -12.16 1.05
C CYS A 82 15.40 -12.67 0.40
N MET A 83 16.52 -12.69 1.14
CA MET A 83 17.79 -13.25 0.66
C MET A 83 17.65 -14.74 0.27
N ARG A 84 16.96 -15.55 1.08
CA ARG A 84 16.73 -16.97 0.77
C ARG A 84 15.73 -17.19 -0.36
N THR A 85 14.66 -16.41 -0.41
CA THR A 85 13.55 -16.60 -1.37
C THR A 85 13.90 -16.13 -2.78
N TYR A 86 14.60 -15.00 -2.90
CA TYR A 86 14.91 -14.37 -4.19
C TYR A 86 16.40 -14.37 -4.53
N SER A 87 17.22 -15.09 -3.75
CA SER A 87 18.67 -15.14 -3.90
C SER A 87 19.33 -13.76 -3.92
N TRP A 88 18.75 -12.79 -3.21
CA TRP A 88 19.35 -11.45 -3.08
C TRP A 88 20.57 -11.53 -2.18
N ASP A 89 21.63 -10.84 -2.57
CA ASP A 89 22.70 -10.53 -1.64
C ASP A 89 22.22 -9.54 -0.56
N GLU A 90 23.02 -9.39 0.50
CA GLU A 90 22.70 -8.51 1.62
C GLU A 90 22.56 -7.04 1.18
N ALA A 91 23.41 -6.58 0.25
CA ALA A 91 23.40 -5.20 -0.19
C ALA A 91 22.09 -4.85 -0.90
N LYS A 92 21.64 -5.70 -1.83
CA LYS A 92 20.35 -5.58 -2.52
C LYS A 92 19.20 -5.65 -1.52
N ALA A 93 19.20 -6.61 -0.60
CA ALA A 93 18.13 -6.76 0.36
C ALA A 93 18.00 -5.52 1.28
N ARG A 94 19.12 -4.92 1.72
CA ARG A 94 19.12 -3.68 2.51
C ARG A 94 18.61 -2.47 1.72
N LYS A 95 18.99 -2.33 0.45
CA LYS A 95 18.46 -1.28 -0.43
C LYS A 95 16.95 -1.41 -0.62
N VAL A 96 16.46 -2.61 -0.91
CA VAL A 96 15.02 -2.85 -1.05
C VAL A 96 14.29 -2.58 0.26
N LEU A 97 14.87 -2.92 1.42
CA LEU A 97 14.29 -2.58 2.71
C LEU A 97 14.15 -1.06 2.93
N ALA A 98 15.15 -0.28 2.51
CA ALA A 98 15.07 1.18 2.58
C ALA A 98 13.93 1.74 1.70
N SER A 99 13.76 1.23 0.48
CA SER A 99 12.63 1.59 -0.40
C SER A 99 11.28 1.11 0.15
N TYR A 100 11.23 -0.08 0.75
CA TYR A 100 10.04 -0.60 1.41
C TYR A 100 9.63 0.27 2.60
N ARG A 101 10.60 0.76 3.38
CA ARG A 101 10.36 1.75 4.44
C ARG A 101 9.70 3.01 3.91
N GLN A 102 10.24 3.58 2.83
CA GLN A 102 9.65 4.76 2.18
C GLN A 102 8.20 4.48 1.76
N PHE A 103 7.94 3.33 1.12
CA PHE A 103 6.60 2.93 0.72
C PHE A 103 5.64 2.86 1.92
N ILE A 104 6.01 2.18 3.01
CA ILE A 104 5.18 2.08 4.21
C ILE A 104 4.92 3.46 4.84
N MET A 105 5.93 4.34 4.87
CA MET A 105 5.74 5.73 5.34
C MET A 105 4.74 6.49 4.48
N LEU A 106 4.79 6.36 3.15
CA LEU A 106 3.80 6.98 2.27
C LEU A 106 2.39 6.43 2.54
N LYS A 107 2.25 5.10 2.63
CA LYS A 107 0.97 4.45 2.96
C LYS A 107 0.39 4.99 4.26
N LYS A 108 1.24 5.20 5.28
CA LYS A 108 0.87 5.80 6.55
C LYS A 108 0.41 7.24 6.41
N ASN A 109 1.20 8.08 5.75
CA ASN A 109 0.95 9.51 5.63
C ASN A 109 -0.39 9.80 4.92
N ILE A 110 -0.68 9.07 3.85
CA ILE A 110 -1.90 9.29 3.07
C ILE A 110 -3.04 8.33 3.44
N GLN A 111 -2.83 7.47 4.45
CA GLN A 111 -3.79 6.49 4.96
C GLN A 111 -4.34 5.53 3.89
N ASP A 112 -3.48 5.11 2.94
CA ASP A 112 -3.88 4.19 1.86
C ASP A 112 -3.87 2.73 2.32
N TRP A 113 -4.76 2.38 3.26
CA TRP A 113 -4.79 1.05 3.87
C TRP A 113 -5.27 -0.05 2.94
N ASN A 114 -6.01 0.27 1.88
CA ASN A 114 -6.63 -0.72 1.00
C ASN A 114 -5.97 -0.80 -0.39
N ALA A 115 -4.75 -0.28 -0.55
CA ALA A 115 -3.99 -0.30 -1.80
C ALA A 115 -4.75 0.29 -3.01
N LYS A 116 -5.42 1.43 -2.79
CA LYS A 116 -6.21 2.11 -3.82
C LYS A 116 -5.47 3.28 -4.45
N ILE A 117 -4.49 3.85 -3.75
CA ILE A 117 -3.81 5.09 -4.18
C ILE A 117 -2.37 4.82 -4.57
N LEU A 118 -1.65 4.01 -3.79
CA LEU A 118 -0.25 3.71 -4.02
C LEU A 118 -0.07 2.26 -4.46
N SER A 119 0.99 2.02 -5.21
CA SER A 119 1.44 0.71 -5.63
C SER A 119 2.95 0.61 -5.45
N PRO A 120 3.47 -0.50 -4.91
CA PRO A 120 4.91 -0.71 -4.87
C PRO A 120 5.48 -0.94 -6.29
N CYS A 121 6.78 -0.71 -6.47
CA CYS A 121 7.53 -1.27 -7.62
C CYS A 121 7.79 -2.76 -7.40
N TYR A 122 8.27 -3.45 -8.44
CA TYR A 122 8.48 -4.90 -8.45
C TYR A 122 9.30 -5.43 -7.25
N LEU A 123 10.45 -4.83 -6.96
CA LEU A 123 11.32 -5.30 -5.87
C LEU A 123 10.72 -5.02 -4.48
N VAL A 124 10.08 -3.87 -4.31
CA VAL A 124 9.38 -3.52 -3.06
C VAL A 124 8.18 -4.45 -2.83
N ASP A 125 7.46 -4.82 -3.89
CA ASP A 125 6.34 -5.76 -3.84
C ASP A 125 6.79 -7.15 -3.40
N GLN A 126 7.92 -7.65 -3.93
CA GLN A 126 8.51 -8.93 -3.49
C GLN A 126 8.85 -8.96 -2.00
N MET A 127 9.47 -7.90 -1.47
CA MET A 127 9.72 -7.81 -0.04
C MET A 127 8.41 -7.74 0.75
N TRP A 128 7.43 -6.98 0.26
CA TRP A 128 6.12 -6.88 0.91
C TRP A 128 5.40 -8.23 0.96
N HIS A 129 5.45 -9.04 -0.11
CA HIS A 129 4.92 -10.41 -0.11
C HIS A 129 5.61 -11.28 0.93
N CYS A 130 6.94 -11.26 0.99
CA CYS A 130 7.68 -11.97 2.03
C CYS A 130 7.27 -11.54 3.45
N HIS A 131 6.88 -10.28 3.63
CA HIS A 131 6.38 -9.78 4.90
C HIS A 131 4.96 -10.28 5.19
N ILE A 132 4.01 -10.11 4.25
CA ILE A 132 2.61 -10.51 4.40
C ILE A 132 2.46 -12.01 4.66
N LEU A 133 3.29 -12.85 4.04
CA LEU A 133 3.23 -14.30 4.23
C LEU A 133 3.58 -14.73 5.66
N ASP A 134 4.25 -13.88 6.44
CA ASP A 134 4.41 -14.03 7.89
C ASP A 134 3.32 -13.23 8.61
N VAL A 135 2.07 -13.65 8.42
CA VAL A 135 0.86 -12.87 8.74
C VAL A 135 0.84 -12.36 10.19
N VAL A 136 1.31 -13.17 11.14
CA VAL A 136 1.35 -12.79 12.55
C VAL A 136 2.31 -11.63 12.76
N ASN A 137 3.57 -11.74 12.32
CA ASN A 137 4.54 -10.66 12.47
C ASN A 137 4.14 -9.43 11.64
N TYR A 138 3.65 -9.64 10.41
CA TYR A 138 3.15 -8.56 9.57
C TYR A 138 2.10 -7.71 10.26
N CYS A 139 1.11 -8.34 10.91
CA CYS A 139 0.09 -7.61 11.65
C CYS A 139 0.69 -6.79 12.80
N HIS A 140 1.64 -7.33 13.59
CA HIS A 140 2.29 -6.54 14.63
C HIS A 140 3.11 -5.39 14.08
N ASP A 141 3.89 -5.66 13.05
CA ASP A 141 4.78 -4.69 12.46
C ASP A 141 3.96 -3.56 11.83
N MET A 142 2.86 -3.86 11.13
CA MET A 142 1.96 -2.83 10.59
C MET A 142 1.22 -2.06 11.69
N MET A 143 0.80 -2.72 12.77
CA MET A 143 0.20 -2.01 13.91
C MET A 143 1.21 -1.10 14.61
N LEU A 144 2.46 -1.55 14.78
CA LEU A 144 3.55 -0.76 15.36
C LEU A 144 3.92 0.44 14.47
N LEU A 145 4.08 0.21 13.17
CA LEU A 145 4.56 1.21 12.22
C LEU A 145 3.45 2.19 11.80
N CYS A 146 2.25 1.69 11.53
CA CYS A 146 1.15 2.44 10.90
C CYS A 146 -0.06 2.64 11.80
N GLY A 147 -0.20 1.87 12.89
CA GLY A 147 -1.44 1.81 13.67
C GLY A 147 -2.61 1.16 12.93
N HIS A 148 -2.37 0.61 11.73
CA HIS A 148 -3.35 -0.06 10.86
C HIS A 148 -2.65 -1.14 10.05
N VAL A 149 -3.34 -2.25 9.79
CA VAL A 149 -2.89 -3.23 8.81
C VAL A 149 -3.01 -2.65 7.41
N VAL A 150 -1.92 -2.71 6.64
CA VAL A 150 -1.93 -2.32 5.23
C VAL A 150 -2.35 -3.53 4.39
N GLY A 151 -3.49 -3.42 3.71
CA GLY A 151 -4.02 -4.47 2.84
C GLY A 151 -3.30 -4.55 1.49
N HIS A 152 -3.21 -5.77 0.97
CA HIS A 152 -2.71 -6.07 -0.37
C HIS A 152 -3.83 -6.66 -1.23
N ASN A 153 -3.94 -6.20 -2.48
CA ASN A 153 -4.86 -6.76 -3.46
C ASN A 153 -4.05 -7.53 -4.53
N PRO A 154 -4.07 -8.87 -4.55
CA PRO A 154 -3.30 -9.66 -5.51
C PRO A 154 -3.74 -9.42 -6.96
N ASP A 155 -5.00 -9.02 -7.16
CA ASP A 155 -5.57 -8.72 -8.48
C ASP A 155 -5.45 -7.24 -8.86
N GLY A 156 -4.79 -6.42 -8.02
CA GLY A 156 -4.69 -4.98 -8.20
C GLY A 156 -3.97 -4.56 -9.49
N ALA A 157 -3.19 -5.47 -10.10
CA ALA A 157 -2.48 -5.24 -11.35
C ALA A 157 -3.32 -5.53 -12.60
N LEU A 158 -4.49 -6.19 -12.49
CA LEU A 158 -5.31 -6.57 -13.65
C LEU A 158 -5.91 -5.36 -14.39
N ASP A 159 -6.20 -4.28 -13.67
CA ASP A 159 -6.55 -2.98 -14.27
C ASP A 159 -5.28 -2.17 -14.52
N TYR A 160 -4.74 -2.30 -15.73
CA TYR A 160 -3.49 -1.65 -16.13
C TYR A 160 -3.54 -0.13 -16.01
N VAL A 161 -4.68 0.50 -16.31
CA VAL A 161 -4.82 1.97 -16.26
C VAL A 161 -4.84 2.44 -14.81
N ALA A 162 -5.60 1.76 -13.96
CA ALA A 162 -5.62 2.07 -12.53
C ALA A 162 -4.26 1.78 -11.88
N LYS A 163 -3.58 0.69 -12.28
CA LYS A 163 -2.24 0.35 -11.82
C LYS A 163 -1.22 1.43 -12.19
N GLN A 164 -1.16 1.82 -13.46
CA GLN A 164 -0.26 2.88 -13.92
C GLN A 164 -0.48 4.18 -13.14
N LYS A 165 -1.73 4.57 -12.91
CA LYS A 165 -2.04 5.76 -12.12
C LYS A 165 -1.49 5.67 -10.69
N ARG A 166 -1.57 4.50 -10.05
CA ARG A 166 -1.01 4.29 -8.70
C ARG A 166 0.52 4.31 -8.71
N ASP A 167 1.15 3.79 -9.77
CA ASP A 167 2.61 3.84 -9.94
C ASP A 167 3.09 5.29 -10.06
N ASP A 168 2.45 6.08 -10.94
CA ASP A 168 2.77 7.50 -11.13
C ASP A 168 2.54 8.28 -9.83
N THR A 169 1.45 7.99 -9.12
CA THR A 169 1.15 8.61 -7.82
C THR A 169 2.20 8.26 -6.78
N THR A 170 2.69 7.02 -6.77
CA THR A 170 3.73 6.59 -5.83
C THR A 170 5.04 7.29 -6.10
N ARG A 171 5.46 7.38 -7.36
CA ARG A 171 6.68 8.09 -7.77
C ARG A 171 6.63 9.58 -7.40
N ALA A 172 5.51 10.24 -7.72
CA ALA A 172 5.31 11.64 -7.34
C ALA A 172 5.36 11.83 -5.82
N SER A 173 4.74 10.92 -5.06
CA SER A 173 4.73 10.97 -3.59
C SER A 173 6.13 10.76 -2.99
N LEU A 174 6.95 9.88 -3.58
CA LEU A 174 8.33 9.66 -3.16
C LEU A 174 9.16 10.93 -3.34
N GLU A 175 9.09 11.53 -4.52
CA GLU A 175 9.81 12.77 -4.84
C GLU A 175 9.37 13.91 -3.92
N GLU A 176 8.07 14.09 -3.71
CA GLU A 176 7.52 15.14 -2.85
C GLU A 176 7.95 14.98 -1.39
N HIS A 177 7.94 13.75 -0.85
CA HIS A 177 8.21 13.52 0.57
C HIS A 177 9.69 13.37 0.91
N PHE A 178 10.50 12.83 -0.01
CA PHE A 178 11.90 12.48 0.26
C PHE A 178 12.91 13.28 -0.57
N GLY A 179 12.46 13.98 -1.62
CA GLY A 179 13.31 14.76 -2.54
C GLY A 179 14.13 13.93 -3.52
N SER A 180 14.26 12.61 -3.28
CA SER A 180 14.75 11.62 -4.24
C SER A 180 14.46 10.21 -3.72
N TYR A 181 14.57 9.22 -4.61
CA TYR A 181 14.48 7.79 -4.30
C TYR A 181 15.52 6.99 -5.08
N ASP A 182 15.79 5.74 -4.68
CA ASP A 182 16.75 4.88 -5.40
C ASP A 182 16.11 4.34 -6.70
N GLU A 183 16.41 5.00 -7.82
CA GLU A 183 15.94 4.62 -9.17
C GLU A 183 16.32 3.18 -9.53
N THR A 184 17.47 2.67 -9.05
CA THR A 184 17.88 1.28 -9.31
C THR A 184 16.95 0.25 -8.69
N ILE A 185 16.16 0.66 -7.69
CA ILE A 185 15.14 -0.17 -7.05
C ILE A 185 13.75 0.13 -7.63
N TRP A 186 13.42 1.41 -7.77
CA TRP A 186 12.06 1.84 -8.13
C TRP A 186 11.74 1.68 -9.62
N ASP A 187 12.75 1.73 -10.49
CA ASP A 187 12.59 1.58 -11.93
C ASP A 187 13.12 0.23 -12.45
N TYR A 188 13.43 -0.71 -11.54
CA TYR A 188 13.83 -2.08 -11.90
C TYR A 188 12.75 -2.80 -12.72
N SER A 189 13.13 -3.28 -13.90
CA SER A 189 12.33 -4.18 -14.73
C SER A 189 12.99 -5.56 -14.82
N PRO A 190 12.29 -6.66 -14.46
CA PRO A 190 12.84 -8.00 -14.60
C PRO A 190 13.08 -8.40 -16.06
N ASP A 191 12.32 -7.83 -17.01
CA ASP A 191 12.43 -8.16 -18.43
C ASP A 191 13.72 -7.60 -19.04
N GLU A 192 14.10 -6.36 -18.70
CA GLU A 192 15.32 -5.72 -19.19
C GLU A 192 16.59 -6.38 -18.65
N ALA A 193 16.55 -6.92 -17.44
CA ALA A 193 17.67 -7.65 -16.85
C ALA A 193 17.98 -8.95 -17.63
N SER A 194 16.99 -9.55 -18.30
CA SER A 194 17.16 -10.77 -19.10
C SER A 194 17.77 -10.51 -20.48
N GLU A 195 17.52 -9.33 -21.07
CA GLU A 195 18.03 -8.94 -22.38
C GLU A 195 19.55 -8.65 -22.34
N ILE A 196 20.03 -8.02 -21.26
CA ILE A 196 21.46 -7.72 -21.08
C ILE A 196 22.32 -8.99 -21.00
N VAL A 197 21.81 -10.05 -20.36
CA VAL A 197 22.55 -11.32 -20.24
C VAL A 197 22.68 -12.02 -21.60
N ASN A 198 21.65 -11.92 -22.44
CA ASN A 198 21.64 -12.49 -23.78
C ASN A 198 22.58 -11.73 -24.72
N ASP A 199 22.67 -10.40 -24.59
CA ASP A 199 23.58 -9.59 -25.40
C ASP A 199 25.06 -9.81 -25.03
N VAL A 200 25.37 -9.99 -23.75
CA VAL A 200 26.75 -10.29 -23.28
C VAL A 200 27.19 -11.70 -23.70
N ALA A 201 26.29 -12.69 -23.66
CA ALA A 201 26.57 -14.04 -24.14
C ALA A 201 26.89 -14.04 -25.65
N ASN A 202 26.08 -13.32 -26.45
CA ASN A 202 26.25 -13.24 -27.90
C ASN A 202 27.50 -12.45 -28.35
N GLN A 203 28.06 -11.58 -27.53
CA GLN A 203 29.31 -10.85 -27.84
C GLN A 203 30.58 -11.63 -27.47
N SER A 204 30.47 -12.72 -26.71
CA SER A 204 31.60 -13.57 -26.33
C SER A 204 31.85 -14.76 -27.26
N GLU A 205 30.96 -14.99 -28.23
CA GLU A 205 31.04 -16.05 -29.24
C GLU A 205 31.38 -15.54 -30.66
N GLY A 206 31.76 -14.26 -30.80
CA GLY A 206 32.09 -13.60 -32.08
C GLY A 206 33.57 -13.35 -32.32
#